data_AF-A0A967SDP7-F1
#
_entry.id   AF-A0A967SDP7-F1
#
_cell.length_a   1.000
_cell.length_b   1.000
_cell.length_c   1.000
_cell.angle_alpha   90.00
_cell.angle_beta   90.00
_cell.angle_gamma   90.00
#
_symmetry.space_group_name_H-M   'P 1'
#
loop_
_entity.id
_entity.type
_entity.pdbx_description
1 polymer ?
#
loop_
_entity_poly.entity_id
_entity_poly.type
_entity_poly.pdbx_seq_one_letter_code
_entity_poly.pdbx_strand_id
1 'polypeptide(L)'
;MRVLPGRLRRTVVDLLEAFLQGLGALRDPRLVLQVVAWSIGIWSVNALSFWIGFEAFGLDVPFIGALFLQSVIALAVSLPSAPGFFGVFEAAARVGLV
;
A
#
# COMPACT_ATOMS: atom_id res chain seq x y z
N MET A 1 -26.33 -15.19 24.45
CA MET A 1 -25.10 -14.53 23.96
C MET A 1 -24.34 -13.84 25.11
N ARG A 2 -23.73 -14.61 26.03
CA ARG A 2 -22.94 -14.09 27.15
C ARG A 2 -21.68 -14.93 27.30
N VAL A 3 -20.60 -14.62 26.56
CA VAL A 3 -19.30 -15.28 26.79
C VAL A 3 -18.08 -14.45 26.35
N LEU A 4 -18.07 -13.13 26.61
CA LEU A 4 -16.86 -12.32 26.41
C LEU A 4 -16.51 -11.56 27.71
N PRO A 5 -15.28 -11.68 28.24
CA PRO A 5 -14.84 -10.96 29.44
C PRO A 5 -15.01 -9.44 29.24
N GLY A 6 -15.53 -8.74 30.24
CA GLY A 6 -16.06 -7.37 30.11
C GLY A 6 -15.08 -6.30 29.61
N ARG A 7 -13.77 -6.58 29.61
CA ARG A 7 -12.74 -5.73 29.00
C ARG A 7 -12.62 -5.92 27.49
N LEU A 8 -12.62 -7.17 27.02
CA LEU A 8 -12.52 -7.51 25.60
C LEU A 8 -13.79 -7.09 24.83
N ARG A 9 -14.95 -7.15 25.49
CA ARG A 9 -16.23 -6.73 24.90
C ARG A 9 -16.22 -5.25 24.49
N ARG A 10 -15.64 -4.35 25.30
CA ARG A 10 -15.59 -2.92 24.95
C ARG A 10 -14.66 -2.69 23.77
N THR A 11 -13.44 -3.20 23.83
CA THR A 11 -12.48 -3.09 22.72
C THR A 11 -13.02 -3.63 21.40
N VAL A 12 -13.71 -4.78 21.42
CA VAL A 12 -14.31 -5.34 20.19
C VAL A 12 -15.47 -4.48 19.68
N VAL A 13 -16.32 -3.95 20.58
CA VAL A 13 -17.41 -3.05 20.19
C VAL A 13 -16.85 -1.73 19.63
N ASP A 14 -15.87 -1.13 20.29
CA ASP A 14 -15.22 0.11 19.84
C ASP A 14 -14.54 -0.08 18.47
N LEU A 15 -13.86 -1.23 18.27
CA LEU A 15 -13.25 -1.58 16.98
C LEU A 15 -14.30 -1.78 15.88
N LEU A 16 -15.41 -2.46 16.18
CA LEU A 16 -16.52 -2.66 15.24
C LEU A 16 -17.20 -1.33 14.89
N GLU A 17 -17.38 -0.45 15.86
CA GLU A 17 -17.99 0.86 15.66
C GLU A 17 -17.08 1.77 14.82
N ALA A 18 -15.77 1.77 15.08
CA ALA A 18 -14.78 2.44 14.23
C ALA A 18 -14.75 1.87 12.80
N PHE A 19 -14.82 0.53 12.65
CA PHE A 19 -14.90 -0.11 11.35
C PHE A 19 -16.19 0.25 10.59
N LEU A 20 -17.33 0.28 11.27
CA LEU A 20 -18.61 0.70 10.70
C LEU A 20 -18.62 2.19 10.35
N GLN A 21 -17.98 3.05 11.13
CA GLN A 21 -17.77 4.45 10.79
C GLN A 21 -16.87 4.60 9.55
N GLY A 22 -15.81 3.81 9.44
CA GLY A 22 -14.96 3.75 8.25
C GLY A 22 -15.73 3.26 7.00
N LEU A 23 -16.59 2.26 7.16
CA LEU A 23 -17.55 1.84 6.12
C LEU A 23 -18.57 2.93 5.79
N GLY A 24 -18.89 3.80 6.75
CA GLY A 24 -19.70 4.98 6.53
C GLY A 24 -19.07 5.94 5.52
N ALA A 25 -17.73 6.07 5.49
CA ALA A 25 -17.04 6.87 4.48
C ALA A 25 -17.18 6.29 3.06
N LEU A 26 -17.35 4.97 2.93
CA LEU A 26 -17.63 4.31 1.65
C LEU A 26 -19.05 4.58 1.13
N ARG A 27 -19.95 5.17 1.93
CA ARG A 27 -21.32 5.53 1.50
C ARG A 27 -21.37 6.74 0.59
N ASP A 28 -20.33 7.58 0.58
CA ASP A 28 -20.24 8.69 -0.36
C ASP A 28 -19.41 8.26 -1.58
N PRO A 29 -20.05 7.89 -2.70
CA PRO A 29 -19.33 7.44 -3.89
C PRO A 29 -18.40 8.51 -4.46
N ARG A 30 -18.62 9.81 -4.17
CA ARG A 30 -17.71 10.89 -4.58
C ARG A 30 -16.41 10.85 -3.78
N LEU A 31 -16.50 10.65 -2.46
CA LEU A 31 -15.32 10.51 -1.61
C LEU A 31 -14.52 9.26 -2.01
N VAL A 32 -15.20 8.14 -2.25
CA VAL A 32 -14.54 6.91 -2.73
C VAL A 32 -13.83 7.15 -4.06
N LEU A 33 -14.50 7.80 -5.02
CA LEU A 33 -13.89 8.10 -6.32
C LEU A 33 -12.69 9.04 -6.19
N GLN A 34 -12.78 10.06 -5.34
CA GLN A 34 -11.66 10.97 -5.06
C GLN A 34 -10.48 10.23 -4.45
N VAL A 35 -10.71 9.37 -3.47
CA VAL A 35 -9.64 8.56 -2.84
C VAL A 35 -9.00 7.65 -3.86
N VAL A 36 -9.79 6.93 -4.66
CA VAL A 36 -9.27 6.04 -5.72
C VAL A 36 -8.47 6.83 -6.75
N ALA A 37 -8.97 7.99 -7.19
CA ALA A 37 -8.26 8.84 -8.14
C ALA A 37 -6.93 9.34 -7.58
N TRP A 38 -6.91 9.79 -6.32
CA TRP A 38 -5.68 10.19 -5.64
C TRP A 38 -4.72 9.03 -5.46
N SER A 39 -5.21 7.84 -5.09
CA SER A 39 -4.38 6.63 -5.01
C SER A 39 -3.75 6.31 -6.37
N ILE A 40 -4.54 6.23 -7.44
CA ILE A 40 -4.03 5.98 -8.79
C ILE A 40 -2.98 7.05 -9.17
N GLY A 41 -3.24 8.32 -8.87
CA GLY A 41 -2.30 9.41 -9.13
C GLY A 41 -0.97 9.24 -8.41
N ILE A 42 -1.00 8.98 -7.09
CA ILE A 42 0.20 8.77 -6.27
C ILE A 42 1.00 7.56 -6.78
N TRP A 43 0.32 6.45 -7.07
CA TRP A 43 0.97 5.24 -7.57
C TRP A 43 1.57 5.45 -8.96
N SER A 44 0.89 6.18 -9.83
CA SER A 44 1.39 6.51 -11.17
C SER A 44 2.63 7.40 -11.11
N VAL A 45 2.64 8.42 -10.25
CA VAL A 45 3.81 9.28 -10.03
C VAL A 45 4.98 8.45 -9.50
N ASN A 46 4.73 7.54 -8.57
CA ASN A 46 5.77 6.68 -8.02
C ASN A 46 6.35 5.71 -9.07
N ALA A 47 5.51 5.09 -9.91
CA ALA A 47 5.96 4.27 -11.03
C ALA A 47 6.78 5.07 -12.05
N LEU A 48 6.35 6.30 -12.35
CA LEU A 48 7.07 7.21 -13.23
C LEU A 48 8.46 7.57 -12.67
N SER A 49 8.55 7.81 -11.36
CA SER A 49 9.84 8.05 -10.71
C SER A 49 10.81 6.86 -10.85
N PHE A 50 10.32 5.63 -10.72
CA PHE A 50 11.15 4.44 -10.96
C PHE A 50 11.60 4.34 -12.41
N TRP A 51 10.69 4.54 -13.36
CA TRP A 51 11.00 4.47 -14.78
C TRP A 51 12.01 5.54 -15.21
N ILE A 52 11.83 6.79 -14.75
CA ILE A 52 12.82 7.86 -14.97
C ILE A 52 14.17 7.50 -14.33
N GLY A 53 14.16 6.86 -13.15
CA GLY A 53 15.37 6.34 -12.53
C GLY A 53 16.07 5.32 -13.44
N PHE A 54 15.35 4.34 -13.98
CA PHE A 54 15.91 3.35 -14.90
C PHE A 54 16.52 4.00 -16.14
N GLU A 55 15.82 4.93 -16.78
CA GLU A 55 16.32 5.70 -17.92
C GLU A 55 17.59 6.50 -17.56
N ALA A 56 17.60 7.15 -16.40
CA ALA A 56 18.75 7.92 -15.92
C ALA A 56 19.99 7.05 -15.68
N PHE A 57 19.81 5.79 -15.30
CA PHE A 57 20.89 4.82 -15.13
C PHE A 57 21.16 3.96 -16.38
N GLY A 58 20.46 4.21 -17.50
CA GLY A 58 20.63 3.47 -18.74
C GLY A 58 20.15 2.02 -18.69
N LEU A 59 19.19 1.71 -17.81
CA LEU A 59 18.57 0.40 -17.71
C LEU A 59 17.45 0.29 -18.75
N ASP A 60 17.58 -0.66 -19.69
CA ASP A 60 16.57 -0.96 -20.71
C ASP A 60 15.37 -1.72 -20.11
N VAL A 61 14.64 -1.05 -19.23
CA VAL A 61 13.47 -1.60 -18.53
C VAL A 61 12.23 -0.87 -19.02
N PRO A 62 11.28 -1.57 -19.68
CA PRO A 62 10.05 -0.93 -20.14
C PRO A 62 9.22 -0.42 -18.96
N PHE A 63 8.33 0.55 -19.19
CA PHE A 63 7.48 1.13 -18.14
C PHE A 63 6.69 0.08 -17.33
N ILE A 64 6.28 -1.02 -17.99
CA ILE A 64 5.62 -2.16 -17.32
C ILE A 64 6.52 -2.81 -16.26
N GLY A 65 7.84 -2.82 -16.46
CA GLY A 65 8.83 -3.29 -15.48
C GLY A 65 8.92 -2.40 -14.25
N ALA A 66 8.73 -1.08 -14.39
CA ALA A 66 8.63 -0.17 -13.25
C ALA A 66 7.37 -0.43 -12.41
N LEU A 67 6.23 -0.68 -13.06
CA LEU A 67 4.98 -1.07 -12.39
C LEU A 67 5.12 -2.44 -11.69
N PHE A 68 5.78 -3.39 -12.35
CA PHE A 68 6.06 -4.70 -11.76
C PHE A 68 6.94 -4.56 -10.52
N LEU A 69 8.06 -3.85 -10.62
CA LEU A 69 8.95 -3.64 -9.50
C LEU A 69 8.25 -2.94 -8.33
N GLN A 70 7.51 -1.88 -8.62
CA GLN A 70 6.69 -1.18 -7.62
C GLN A 70 5.75 -2.13 -6.87
N SER A 71 5.14 -3.08 -7.59
CA SER A 71 4.26 -4.09 -6.99
C SER A 71 5.01 -5.05 -6.08
N VAL A 72 6.20 -5.52 -6.50
CA VAL A 72 7.05 -6.38 -5.66
C VAL A 72 7.49 -5.66 -4.39
N ILE A 73 7.90 -4.39 -4.50
CA ILE A 73 8.28 -3.55 -3.36
C ILE A 73 7.10 -3.36 -2.40
N ALA A 74 5.90 -3.07 -2.91
CA ALA A 74 4.72 -2.89 -2.08
C ALA A 74 4.38 -4.14 -1.26
N LEU A 75 4.50 -5.32 -1.87
CA LEU A 75 4.35 -6.59 -1.17
C LEU A 75 5.46 -6.80 -0.14
N ALA A 76 6.71 -6.50 -0.47
CA ALA A 76 7.84 -6.67 0.44
C ALA A 76 7.74 -5.75 1.67
N VAL A 77 7.36 -4.48 1.48
CA VAL A 77 7.15 -3.47 2.52
C VAL A 77 5.96 -3.82 3.44
N SER A 78 5.01 -4.64 2.98
CA SER A 78 3.93 -5.15 3.84
C SER A 78 4.45 -6.09 4.94
N LEU A 79 5.66 -6.64 4.78
CA LEU A 79 6.31 -7.42 5.83
C LEU A 79 6.74 -6.46 6.95
N PRO A 80 6.41 -6.76 8.23
CA PRO A 80 6.82 -5.93 9.34
C PRO A 80 8.35 -5.94 9.45
N SER A 81 8.99 -4.86 8.98
CA SER A 81 10.45 -4.70 9.00
C SER A 81 10.89 -3.47 9.82
N ALA A 82 12.20 -3.35 10.03
CA ALA A 82 12.80 -2.20 10.70
C ALA A 82 12.31 -0.86 10.10
N PRO A 83 12.16 0.20 10.92
CA PRO A 83 11.65 1.48 10.47
C PRO A 83 12.48 2.02 9.29
N GLY A 84 11.78 2.35 8.21
CA GLY A 84 12.38 2.88 6.98
C GLY A 84 12.54 1.88 5.83
N PHE A 85 12.29 0.58 6.05
CA PHE A 85 12.26 -0.45 4.99
C PHE A 85 13.57 -0.61 4.18
N PHE A 86 14.66 -0.02 4.68
CA PHE A 86 16.00 -0.18 4.14
C PHE A 86 16.37 -1.68 4.12
N GLY A 87 16.91 -2.17 3.02
CA GLY A 87 17.20 -3.59 2.80
C GLY A 87 16.04 -4.39 2.21
N VAL A 88 14.80 -4.27 2.72
CA VAL A 88 13.63 -4.96 2.13
C VAL A 88 13.30 -4.38 0.76
N PHE A 89 13.33 -3.06 0.65
CA PHE A 89 13.21 -2.36 -0.62
C PHE A 89 14.31 -2.78 -1.61
N GLU A 90 15.56 -2.83 -1.16
CA GLU A 90 16.70 -3.20 -2.00
C GLU A 90 16.65 -4.66 -2.46
N ALA A 91 16.28 -5.58 -1.56
CA ALA A 91 16.09 -6.99 -1.89
C ALA A 91 14.97 -7.17 -2.92
N ALA A 92 13.84 -6.46 -2.75
CA ALA A 92 12.74 -6.46 -3.70
C ALA A 92 13.17 -5.89 -5.07
N ALA A 93 13.94 -4.79 -5.08
CA ALA A 93 14.54 -4.23 -6.28
C ALA A 93 15.43 -5.22 -7.01
N ARG A 94 16.32 -5.87 -6.28
CA ARG A 94 17.20 -6.89 -6.84
C ARG A 94 16.41 -8.05 -7.45
N VAL A 95 15.40 -8.58 -6.74
CA VAL A 95 14.60 -9.71 -7.23
C VAL A 95 13.72 -9.32 -8.42
N GLY A 96 13.15 -8.11 -8.41
CA GLY A 96 12.23 -7.65 -9.44
C GLY A 96 12.93 -7.21 -10.75
N LEU A 97 14.24 -7.01 -10.73
CA LEU A 97 15.06 -6.56 -11.86
C LEU A 97 16.05 -7.63 -12.36
N VAL A 98 15.85 -8.91 -11.98
CA VAL A 98 16.62 -10.06 -12.47
C VAL A 98 16.04 -10.60 -13.76
#